data_AF-A0A4R7F9H4-F1
#
_entry.id   AF-A0A4R7F9H4-F1
#
_cell.length_a   1.000
_cell.length_b   1.000
_cell.length_c   1.000
_cell.angle_alpha   90.00
_cell.angle_beta   90.00
_cell.angle_gamma   90.00
#
_symmetry.space_group_name_H-M   'P 1'
#
loop_
_entity.id
_entity.type
_entity.pdbx_description
1 polymer ?
#
loop_
_entity_poly.entity_id
_entity_poly.type
_entity_poly.pdbx_seq_one_letter_code
_entity_poly.pdbx_strand_id
1 'polypeptide(L)'
;MTWLHRTWSRLRAMARPVPEIPASLWLQVLQKYPFLQALSLEEKAKLRALSALFLRQKQFSGAHGLVLSDAMALTIAAQACVPLLHRGEAQQAIALYDDFVGIVVHPGTMVAARDMHDEAGLVSHRRMMLEGEAMQHGPVTLSWAAIAQDPLQQNERGTSVVIHEFCHKIDMRNGGADGYPSLPGHFLGLASAAEARQTWERTWASAFAAFGHAIAKSQRFGEPAPWLDSYGATAPAEFFAVACEAFFVNRSQFAQEWPQLDRMLAGLFRPDAR
;
A
#
# COMPACT_ATOMS: atom_id res chain seq x y z
N MET A 1 -11.66 26.61 2.79
CA MET A 1 -11.30 26.39 4.22
C MET A 1 -10.33 25.22 4.45
N THR A 2 -10.24 24.23 3.56
CA THR A 2 -9.31 23.07 3.66
C THR A 2 -7.83 23.41 3.44
N TRP A 3 -7.50 24.39 2.59
CA TRP A 3 -6.12 24.79 2.30
C TRP A 3 -5.38 25.41 3.51
N LEU A 4 -6.07 26.23 4.31
CA LEU A 4 -5.52 26.86 5.51
C LEU A 4 -5.23 25.83 6.63
N HIS A 5 -6.11 24.86 6.83
CA HIS A 5 -5.86 23.77 7.79
C HIS A 5 -4.71 22.86 7.35
N ARG A 6 -4.58 22.59 6.04
CA ARG A 6 -3.52 21.73 5.48
C ARG A 6 -2.15 22.40 5.53
N THR A 7 -2.09 23.71 5.31
CA THR A 7 -0.85 24.49 5.46
C THR A 7 -0.46 24.62 6.93
N TRP A 8 -1.41 24.86 7.83
CA TRP A 8 -1.15 24.95 9.27
C TRP A 8 -0.73 23.62 9.92
N SER A 9 -1.32 22.49 9.53
CA SER A 9 -0.91 21.17 10.02
C SER A 9 0.47 20.77 9.50
N ARG A 10 0.79 21.08 8.23
CA ARG A 10 2.14 20.90 7.65
C ARG A 10 3.17 21.78 8.35
N LEU A 11 2.90 23.07 8.57
CA LEU A 11 3.81 23.98 9.28
C LEU A 11 4.04 23.53 10.73
N ARG A 12 3.00 23.06 11.44
CA ARG A 12 3.15 22.46 12.77
C ARG A 12 3.96 21.16 12.75
N ALA A 13 3.76 20.29 11.78
CA ALA A 13 4.53 19.06 11.65
C ALA A 13 6.01 19.33 11.31
N MET A 14 6.30 20.35 10.50
CA MET A 14 7.68 20.77 10.19
C MET A 14 8.39 21.39 11.39
N ALA A 15 7.67 22.04 12.30
CA ALA A 15 8.21 22.60 13.53
C ALA A 15 8.46 21.56 14.63
N ARG A 16 7.86 20.35 14.53
CA ARG A 16 8.13 19.26 15.49
C ARG A 16 9.47 18.60 15.18
N PRO A 17 10.25 18.24 16.22
CA PRO A 17 11.45 17.44 16.01
C PRO A 17 11.07 16.11 15.37
N VAL A 18 11.95 15.58 14.51
CA VAL A 18 11.81 14.22 14.00
C VAL A 18 11.93 13.28 15.20
N PRO A 19 10.94 12.40 15.46
CA PRO A 19 10.97 11.52 16.61
C PRO A 19 12.16 10.57 16.50
N GLU A 20 12.87 10.40 17.60
CA GLU A 20 13.88 9.35 17.70
C GLU A 20 13.15 8.00 17.82
N ILE A 21 13.43 7.09 16.90
CA ILE A 21 12.96 5.70 17.01
C ILE A 21 13.99 4.95 17.86
N PRO A 22 13.64 4.33 19.00
CA PRO A 22 14.58 3.54 19.79
C PRO A 22 15.15 2.36 19.00
N ALA A 23 16.45 2.07 19.15
CA ALA A 23 17.09 0.99 18.39
C ALA A 23 16.50 -0.40 18.68
N SER A 24 16.13 -0.68 19.93
CA SER A 24 15.48 -1.93 20.33
C SER A 24 14.14 -2.11 19.64
N LEU A 25 13.30 -1.07 19.64
CA LEU A 25 11.98 -1.09 19.01
C LEU A 25 12.08 -1.25 17.49
N TRP A 26 13.05 -0.56 16.87
CA TRP A 26 13.33 -0.71 15.44
C TRP A 26 13.72 -2.14 15.08
N LEU A 27 14.65 -2.73 15.84
CA LEU A 27 15.09 -4.11 15.60
C LEU A 27 13.95 -5.12 15.78
N GLN A 28 13.07 -4.92 16.77
CA GLN A 28 11.88 -5.76 16.95
C GLN A 28 10.97 -5.72 15.72
N VAL A 29 10.69 -4.53 15.18
CA VAL A 29 9.85 -4.40 13.97
C VAL A 29 10.52 -5.03 12.75
N LEU A 30 11.81 -4.81 12.55
CA LEU A 30 12.55 -5.46 11.45
C LEU A 30 12.52 -6.98 11.56
N GLN A 31 12.79 -7.53 12.75
CA GLN A 31 12.82 -8.97 12.99
C GLN A 31 11.43 -9.62 12.88
N LYS A 32 10.35 -8.84 13.02
CA LYS A 32 9.01 -9.38 12.92
C LYS A 32 8.65 -9.80 11.48
N TYR A 33 9.10 -9.07 10.47
CA TYR A 33 8.65 -9.26 9.07
C TYR A 33 9.80 -9.69 8.15
N PRO A 34 9.74 -10.86 7.49
CA PRO A 34 10.83 -11.35 6.64
C PRO A 34 11.25 -10.37 5.53
N PHE A 35 10.29 -9.72 4.87
CA PHE A 35 10.58 -8.73 3.84
C PHE A 35 11.31 -7.48 4.36
N LEU A 36 11.12 -7.10 5.63
CA LEU A 36 11.89 -6.03 6.27
C LEU A 36 13.29 -6.51 6.69
N GLN A 37 13.41 -7.76 7.13
CA GLN A 37 14.72 -8.36 7.44
C GLN A 37 15.61 -8.46 6.20
N ALA A 38 15.03 -8.75 5.04
CA ALA A 38 15.76 -8.92 3.78
C ALA A 38 16.40 -7.63 3.23
N LEU A 39 15.96 -6.47 3.70
CA LEU A 39 16.53 -5.18 3.29
C LEU A 39 18.02 -5.07 3.65
N SER A 40 18.80 -4.45 2.77
CA SER A 40 20.19 -4.04 3.03
C SER A 40 20.29 -3.05 4.19
N LEU A 41 21.51 -2.84 4.70
CA LEU A 41 21.73 -1.89 5.80
C LEU A 41 21.36 -0.45 5.40
N GLU A 42 21.63 -0.07 4.15
CA GLU A 42 21.27 1.23 3.59
C GLU A 42 19.74 1.40 3.50
N GLU A 43 19.05 0.40 2.95
CA GLU A 43 17.59 0.41 2.87
C GLU A 43 16.95 0.46 4.27
N LYS A 44 17.50 -0.29 5.25
CA LYS A 44 17.03 -0.25 6.65
C LYS A 44 17.24 1.13 7.27
N ALA A 45 18.38 1.79 7.02
CA ALA A 45 18.65 3.13 7.51
C ALA A 45 17.68 4.16 6.91
N LYS A 46 17.48 4.10 5.59
CA LYS A 46 16.51 4.96 4.88
C LYS A 46 15.08 4.70 5.32
N LEU A 47 14.69 3.44 5.53
CA LEU A 47 13.37 3.08 6.04
C LEU A 47 13.13 3.69 7.41
N ARG A 48 14.12 3.60 8.32
CA ARG A 48 14.01 4.20 9.65
C ARG A 48 13.82 5.72 9.58
N ALA A 49 14.57 6.40 8.70
CA ALA A 49 14.40 7.83 8.47
C ALA A 49 13.01 8.16 7.92
N LEU A 50 12.52 7.40 6.92
CA LEU A 50 11.17 7.53 6.38
C LEU A 50 10.10 7.31 7.46
N SER A 51 10.22 6.27 8.27
CA SER A 51 9.29 5.98 9.37
C SER A 51 9.27 7.09 10.40
N ALA A 52 10.42 7.69 10.75
CA ALA A 52 10.46 8.81 11.67
C ALA A 52 9.78 10.06 11.08
N LEU A 53 10.04 10.36 9.80
CA LEU A 53 9.36 11.43 9.08
C LEU A 53 7.85 11.21 8.96
N PHE A 54 7.45 9.96 8.76
CA PHE A 54 6.05 9.53 8.72
C PHE A 54 5.37 9.75 10.07
N LEU A 55 5.94 9.22 11.15
CA LEU A 55 5.43 9.39 12.52
C LEU A 55 5.33 10.87 12.94
N ARG A 56 6.22 11.73 12.45
CA ARG A 56 6.14 13.17 12.66
C ARG A 56 4.93 13.82 11.95
N GLN A 57 4.64 13.37 10.73
CA GLN A 57 3.65 13.99 9.85
C GLN A 57 2.24 13.45 10.00
N LYS A 58 2.10 12.24 10.55
CA LYS A 58 0.83 11.53 10.69
C LYS A 58 0.29 11.60 12.11
N GLN A 59 -1.02 11.53 12.22
CA GLN A 59 -1.75 11.47 13.48
C GLN A 59 -2.43 10.12 13.58
N PHE A 60 -1.99 9.30 14.52
CA PHE A 60 -2.59 8.00 14.77
C PHE A 60 -3.64 8.11 15.86
N SER A 61 -4.79 7.48 15.66
CA SER A 61 -5.86 7.36 16.65
C SER A 61 -6.39 5.94 16.70
N GLY A 62 -6.54 5.39 17.90
CA GLY A 62 -7.19 4.10 18.08
C GLY A 62 -8.70 4.26 18.20
N ALA A 63 -9.45 3.41 17.51
CA ALA A 63 -10.90 3.35 17.58
C ALA A 63 -11.36 2.31 18.62
N HIS A 64 -12.60 2.44 19.10
CA HIS A 64 -13.24 1.48 20.02
C HIS A 64 -12.39 1.12 21.26
N GLY A 65 -11.72 2.12 21.84
CA GLY A 65 -10.92 1.95 23.07
C GLY A 65 -9.54 1.33 22.85
N LEU A 66 -9.12 1.07 21.61
CA LEU A 66 -7.77 0.61 21.32
C LEU A 66 -6.75 1.72 21.70
N VAL A 67 -5.86 1.41 22.65
CA VAL A 67 -4.75 2.30 22.99
C VAL A 67 -3.55 1.95 22.11
N LEU A 68 -3.11 2.89 21.29
CA LEU A 68 -1.98 2.69 20.39
C LEU A 68 -0.66 2.74 21.16
N SER A 69 0.15 1.69 21.01
CA SER A 69 1.53 1.68 21.48
C SER A 69 2.49 2.19 20.41
N ASP A 70 3.68 2.61 20.82
CA ASP A 70 4.75 3.01 19.90
C ASP A 70 5.14 1.87 18.94
N ALA A 71 5.07 0.62 19.41
CA ALA A 71 5.33 -0.56 18.59
C ALA A 71 4.30 -0.71 17.45
N MET A 72 3.02 -0.43 17.74
CA MET A 72 1.95 -0.47 16.72
C MET A 72 2.16 0.62 15.67
N ALA A 73 2.39 1.86 16.13
CA ALA A 73 2.60 2.99 15.24
C ALA A 73 3.85 2.79 14.36
N LEU A 74 4.95 2.29 14.94
CA LEU A 74 6.18 2.00 14.20
C LEU A 74 5.99 0.84 13.21
N THR A 75 5.26 -0.20 13.58
CA THR A 75 4.94 -1.32 12.68
C THR A 75 4.21 -0.84 11.43
N ILE A 76 3.20 0.02 11.60
CA ILE A 76 2.46 0.61 10.48
C ILE A 76 3.38 1.54 9.68
N ALA A 77 4.14 2.43 10.34
CA ALA A 77 5.03 3.38 9.67
C ALA A 77 6.13 2.69 8.86
N ALA A 78 6.69 1.59 9.35
CA ALA A 78 7.71 0.81 8.65
C ALA A 78 7.13 0.21 7.35
N GLN A 79 6.01 -0.50 7.44
CA GLN A 79 5.38 -1.12 6.27
C GLN A 79 4.88 -0.10 5.25
N ALA A 80 4.21 0.97 5.71
CA ALA A 80 3.73 2.04 4.86
C ALA A 80 4.85 2.74 4.08
N CYS A 81 6.08 2.79 4.62
CA CYS A 81 7.20 3.45 3.97
C CYS A 81 7.99 2.56 3.01
N VAL A 82 7.74 1.24 2.97
CA VAL A 82 8.44 0.32 2.05
C VAL A 82 8.28 0.74 0.58
N PRO A 83 7.07 1.12 0.09
CA PRO A 83 6.90 1.58 -1.29
C PRO A 83 7.67 2.86 -1.67
N LEU A 84 8.23 3.58 -0.68
CA LEU A 84 8.95 4.82 -0.87
C LEU A 84 10.48 4.65 -0.89
N LEU A 85 10.97 3.45 -0.57
CA LEU A 85 12.39 3.18 -0.29
C LEU A 85 13.35 3.62 -1.40
N HIS A 86 12.99 3.44 -2.67
CA HIS A 86 13.90 3.67 -3.79
C HIS A 86 13.59 4.95 -4.57
N ARG A 87 12.88 5.90 -3.93
CA ARG A 87 12.62 7.22 -4.49
C ARG A 87 13.50 8.25 -3.80
N GLY A 88 14.37 8.93 -4.54
CA GLY A 88 15.11 10.13 -4.09
C GLY A 88 15.60 10.11 -2.64
N GLU A 89 15.58 11.26 -1.98
CA GLU A 89 15.86 11.36 -0.55
C GLU A 89 14.60 11.13 0.30
N ALA A 90 14.75 10.68 1.55
CA ALA A 90 13.62 10.36 2.43
C ALA A 90 12.60 11.51 2.59
N GLN A 91 13.10 12.75 2.67
CA GLN A 91 12.26 13.94 2.79
C GLN A 91 11.46 14.26 1.51
N GLN A 92 11.96 13.86 0.33
CA GLN A 92 11.25 14.01 -0.94
C GLN A 92 10.25 12.87 -1.12
N ALA A 93 10.67 11.64 -0.84
CA ALA A 93 9.83 10.45 -0.99
C ALA A 93 8.58 10.50 -0.11
N ILE A 94 8.70 10.98 1.13
CA ILE A 94 7.57 11.08 2.07
C ILE A 94 6.46 12.03 1.57
N ALA A 95 6.77 12.93 0.64
CA ALA A 95 5.78 13.83 0.05
C ALA A 95 4.70 13.08 -0.73
N LEU A 96 4.94 11.83 -1.16
CA LEU A 96 3.92 10.93 -1.75
C LEU A 96 2.77 10.60 -0.79
N TYR A 97 2.89 10.92 0.49
CA TYR A 97 1.80 10.76 1.46
C TYR A 97 1.30 12.10 2.01
N ASP A 98 1.56 13.24 1.38
CA ASP A 98 1.17 14.56 1.90
C ASP A 98 -0.35 14.89 1.79
N ASP A 99 -1.17 14.02 1.20
CA ASP A 99 -2.61 14.23 0.95
C ASP A 99 -3.52 13.84 2.13
N PHE A 100 -2.98 13.15 3.14
CA PHE A 100 -3.69 12.78 4.37
C PHE A 100 -2.82 12.97 5.61
N VAL A 101 -3.47 13.10 6.76
CA VAL A 101 -2.80 13.22 8.08
C VAL A 101 -3.25 12.13 9.04
N GLY A 102 -4.54 11.81 9.07
CA GLY A 102 -5.12 10.85 10.01
C GLY A 102 -4.90 9.38 9.62
N ILE A 103 -4.58 8.56 10.62
CA ILE A 103 -4.56 7.11 10.53
C ILE A 103 -5.40 6.57 11.69
N VAL A 104 -6.49 5.89 11.38
CA VAL A 104 -7.41 5.33 12.37
C VAL A 104 -7.19 3.83 12.45
N VAL A 105 -6.90 3.32 13.64
CA VAL A 105 -6.62 1.90 13.85
C VAL A 105 -7.75 1.29 14.68
N HIS A 106 -8.44 0.32 14.11
CA HIS A 106 -9.48 -0.46 14.77
C HIS A 106 -8.88 -1.73 15.37
N PRO A 107 -9.41 -2.25 16.49
CA PRO A 107 -8.90 -3.48 17.09
C PRO A 107 -9.13 -4.73 16.22
N GLY A 108 -10.17 -4.72 15.36
CA GLY A 108 -10.52 -5.82 14.47
C GLY A 108 -11.14 -5.34 13.17
N THR A 109 -11.72 -6.28 12.42
CA THR A 109 -12.33 -6.03 11.10
C THR A 109 -13.47 -5.02 11.19
N MET A 110 -13.55 -4.16 10.19
CA MET A 110 -14.51 -3.07 10.12
C MET A 110 -15.66 -3.44 9.17
N VAL A 111 -16.80 -2.79 9.32
CA VAL A 111 -17.93 -2.95 8.39
C VAL A 111 -18.21 -1.60 7.75
N ALA A 112 -18.03 -1.51 6.44
CA ALA A 112 -18.46 -0.35 5.67
C ALA A 112 -19.74 -0.67 4.90
N ALA A 113 -20.70 0.24 4.92
CA ALA A 113 -21.81 0.22 3.99
C ALA A 113 -21.37 0.96 2.72
N ARG A 114 -21.43 0.26 1.57
CA ARG A 114 -21.12 0.84 0.26
C ARG A 114 -22.31 0.71 -0.67
N ASP A 115 -22.51 1.78 -1.43
CA ASP A 115 -23.46 1.85 -2.54
C ASP A 115 -22.72 1.39 -3.78
N MET A 116 -23.00 0.17 -4.23
CA MET A 116 -22.51 -0.31 -5.52
C MET A 116 -23.54 0.02 -6.58
N HIS A 117 -23.13 0.75 -7.60
CA HIS A 117 -23.90 0.89 -8.83
C HIS A 117 -23.49 -0.24 -9.76
N ASP A 118 -24.46 -1.00 -10.27
CA ASP A 118 -24.22 -1.92 -11.38
C ASP A 118 -24.28 -1.18 -12.72
N GLU A 119 -23.94 -1.89 -13.81
CA GLU A 119 -24.00 -1.35 -15.18
C GLU A 119 -25.41 -0.89 -15.61
N ALA A 120 -26.45 -1.31 -14.88
CA ALA A 120 -27.84 -0.90 -15.08
C ALA A 120 -28.25 0.31 -14.23
N GLY A 121 -27.35 0.84 -13.40
CA GLY A 121 -27.59 1.99 -12.52
C GLY A 121 -28.36 1.66 -11.23
N LEU A 122 -28.53 0.38 -10.88
CA LEU A 122 -29.17 -0.02 -9.64
C LEU A 122 -28.20 0.16 -8.47
N VAL A 123 -28.65 0.87 -7.43
CA VAL A 123 -27.90 1.02 -6.19
C VAL A 123 -28.15 -0.19 -5.30
N SER A 124 -27.11 -0.99 -5.05
CA SER A 124 -27.12 -2.03 -4.04
C SER A 124 -26.33 -1.60 -2.81
N HIS A 125 -26.98 -1.56 -1.65
CA HIS A 125 -26.32 -1.33 -0.37
C HIS A 125 -25.71 -2.65 0.12
N ARG A 126 -24.38 -2.78 0.03
CA ARG A 126 -23.67 -3.93 0.61
C ARG A 126 -22.85 -3.50 1.82
N ARG A 127 -22.91 -4.33 2.87
CA ARG A 127 -21.97 -4.29 3.98
C ARG A 127 -20.76 -5.12 3.60
N MET A 128 -19.60 -4.49 3.50
CA MET A 128 -18.33 -5.16 3.23
C MET A 128 -17.50 -5.17 4.51
N MET A 129 -16.92 -6.34 4.81
CA MET A 129 -15.90 -6.46 5.84
C MET A 129 -14.60 -5.87 5.28
N LEU A 130 -14.06 -4.85 5.96
CA LEU A 130 -12.85 -4.15 5.55
C LEU A 130 -11.74 -4.42 6.57
N GLU A 131 -10.58 -4.82 6.06
CA GLU A 131 -9.35 -4.90 6.84
C GLU A 131 -8.57 -3.57 6.81
N GLY A 132 -8.84 -2.72 5.81
CA GLY A 132 -8.37 -1.36 5.70
C GLY A 132 -9.26 -0.50 4.80
N GLU A 133 -9.04 0.82 4.80
CA GLU A 133 -9.63 1.74 3.83
C GLU A 133 -8.78 3.00 3.64
N ALA A 134 -8.44 3.32 2.39
CA ALA A 134 -7.80 4.56 1.98
C ALA A 134 -8.80 5.46 1.26
N MET A 135 -9.16 6.59 1.89
CA MET A 135 -10.07 7.56 1.28
C MET A 135 -9.30 8.67 0.55
N GLN A 136 -9.75 9.12 -0.62
CA GLN A 136 -9.13 10.25 -1.31
C GLN A 136 -9.19 11.52 -0.43
N HIS A 137 -8.03 12.11 -0.12
CA HIS A 137 -7.89 13.23 0.83
C HIS A 137 -8.39 12.98 2.27
N GLY A 138 -8.85 11.76 2.58
CA GLY A 138 -9.33 11.35 3.88
C GLY A 138 -8.30 10.49 4.65
N PRO A 139 -8.66 10.05 5.87
CA PRO A 139 -7.78 9.21 6.67
C PRO A 139 -7.50 7.86 5.99
N VAL A 140 -6.46 7.17 6.48
CA VAL A 140 -6.30 5.74 6.25
C VAL A 140 -6.85 5.01 7.47
N THR A 141 -7.69 4.01 7.26
CA THR A 141 -8.25 3.18 8.32
C THR A 141 -7.65 1.78 8.24
N LEU A 142 -7.29 1.17 9.37
CA LEU A 142 -6.63 -0.14 9.41
C LEU A 142 -7.18 -1.01 10.53
N SER A 143 -7.28 -2.32 10.29
CA SER A 143 -7.53 -3.34 11.31
C SER A 143 -6.21 -3.80 11.93
N TRP A 144 -6.02 -3.57 13.23
CA TRP A 144 -4.87 -4.10 13.95
C TRP A 144 -4.85 -5.62 13.95
N ALA A 145 -6.00 -6.29 14.04
CA ALA A 145 -6.07 -7.75 13.94
C ALA A 145 -5.51 -8.27 12.61
N ALA A 146 -5.75 -7.57 11.49
CA ALA A 146 -5.18 -7.92 10.19
C ALA A 146 -3.67 -7.66 10.14
N ILE A 147 -3.20 -6.55 10.71
CA ILE A 147 -1.76 -6.22 10.80
C ILE A 147 -1.00 -7.21 11.70
N ALA A 148 -1.66 -7.70 12.76
CA ALA A 148 -1.08 -8.55 13.80
C ALA A 148 -1.18 -10.05 13.50
N GLN A 149 -1.67 -10.44 12.32
CA GLN A 149 -1.58 -11.82 11.85
C GLN A 149 -0.12 -12.32 11.84
N ASP A 150 0.06 -13.64 11.74
CA ASP A 150 1.39 -14.26 11.71
C ASP A 150 2.20 -13.72 10.52
N PRO A 151 3.34 -13.04 10.78
CA PRO A 151 4.18 -12.49 9.71
C PRO A 151 4.74 -13.54 8.75
N LEU A 152 4.92 -14.80 9.19
CA LEU A 152 5.37 -15.88 8.31
C LEU A 152 4.26 -16.28 7.35
N GLN A 153 3.03 -16.39 7.83
CA GLN A 153 1.87 -16.67 6.99
C GLN A 153 1.58 -15.52 6.01
N GLN A 154 1.69 -14.28 6.47
CA GLN A 154 1.61 -13.10 5.60
C GLN A 154 2.68 -13.14 4.51
N ASN A 155 3.93 -13.51 4.86
CA ASN A 155 5.01 -13.69 3.89
C ASN A 155 4.74 -14.80 2.87
N GLU A 156 4.27 -15.95 3.33
CA GLU A 156 3.92 -17.08 2.47
C GLU A 156 2.80 -16.73 1.48
N ARG A 157 1.83 -15.90 1.89
CA ARG A 157 0.72 -15.44 1.05
C ARG A 157 1.00 -14.16 0.27
N GLY A 158 2.08 -13.45 0.58
CA GLY A 158 2.39 -12.17 -0.03
C GLY A 158 1.43 -11.04 0.36
N THR A 159 0.89 -11.04 1.58
CA THR A 159 -0.15 -10.08 2.00
C THR A 159 0.36 -9.08 3.05
N SER A 160 -0.13 -7.83 2.97
CA SER A 160 0.06 -6.77 3.96
C SER A 160 -0.99 -5.67 3.74
N VAL A 161 -1.99 -5.63 4.63
CA VAL A 161 -3.03 -4.59 4.63
C VAL A 161 -2.45 -3.17 4.72
N VAL A 162 -1.29 -2.99 5.36
CA VAL A 162 -0.63 -1.68 5.41
C VAL A 162 -0.08 -1.32 4.04
N ILE A 163 0.62 -2.24 3.36
CA ILE A 163 1.12 -1.94 2.02
C ILE A 163 -0.04 -1.70 1.05
N HIS A 164 -1.11 -2.47 1.16
CA HIS A 164 -2.34 -2.33 0.38
C HIS A 164 -2.91 -0.90 0.42
N GLU A 165 -3.29 -0.42 1.61
CA GLU A 165 -3.93 0.89 1.75
C GLU A 165 -3.00 2.05 1.33
N PHE A 166 -1.70 1.90 1.59
CA PHE A 166 -0.73 2.93 1.24
C PHE A 166 -0.34 2.91 -0.23
N CYS A 167 -0.54 1.79 -0.94
CA CYS A 167 -0.48 1.75 -2.40
C CYS A 167 -1.71 2.41 -3.03
N HIS A 168 -2.91 2.27 -2.45
CA HIS A 168 -4.07 3.07 -2.87
C HIS A 168 -3.83 4.58 -2.73
N LYS A 169 -3.12 5.02 -1.69
CA LYS A 169 -2.70 6.44 -1.57
C LYS A 169 -1.77 6.89 -2.68
N ILE A 170 -0.92 5.99 -3.20
CA ILE A 170 -0.05 6.28 -4.35
C ILE A 170 -0.88 6.30 -5.65
N ASP A 171 -1.82 5.38 -5.80
CA ASP A 171 -2.75 5.31 -6.94
C ASP A 171 -3.56 6.61 -7.08
N MET A 172 -4.22 7.02 -5.99
CA MET A 172 -5.05 8.25 -5.93
C MET A 172 -4.28 9.57 -6.13
N ARG A 173 -2.96 9.55 -6.31
CA ARG A 173 -2.17 10.75 -6.66
C ARG A 173 -2.55 11.30 -8.04
N ASN A 174 -2.99 10.42 -8.94
CA ASN A 174 -3.33 10.78 -10.31
C ASN A 174 -4.84 10.97 -10.53
N GLY A 175 -5.66 10.87 -9.48
CA GLY A 175 -7.12 10.90 -9.59
C GLY A 175 -7.79 9.98 -8.58
N GLY A 176 -8.80 9.23 -9.04
CA GLY A 176 -9.41 8.16 -8.24
C GLY A 176 -8.48 6.95 -8.14
N ALA A 177 -8.89 5.95 -7.36
CA ALA A 177 -8.22 4.65 -7.36
C ALA A 177 -8.72 3.84 -8.57
N ASP A 178 -7.89 3.74 -9.60
CA ASP A 178 -8.17 2.99 -10.84
C ASP A 178 -7.08 1.96 -11.18
N GLY A 179 -6.08 1.80 -10.31
CA GLY A 179 -4.92 0.94 -10.54
C GLY A 179 -3.88 1.56 -11.47
N TYR A 180 -3.94 2.88 -11.71
CA TYR A 180 -2.99 3.64 -12.51
C TYR A 180 -2.36 4.80 -11.72
N PRO A 181 -1.31 4.50 -10.92
CA PRO A 181 -0.56 5.53 -10.22
C PRO A 181 0.24 6.42 -11.18
N SER A 182 0.62 7.62 -10.72
CA SER A 182 1.52 8.50 -11.47
C SER A 182 2.86 7.81 -11.75
N LEU A 183 3.15 7.54 -13.02
CA LEU A 183 4.38 6.88 -13.44
C LEU A 183 5.59 7.83 -13.41
N PRO A 184 6.79 7.34 -13.06
CA PRO A 184 8.03 8.10 -13.20
C PRO A 184 8.28 8.57 -14.65
N GLY A 185 8.96 9.71 -14.83
CA GLY A 185 9.15 10.31 -16.16
C GLY A 185 9.91 9.43 -17.17
N HIS A 186 10.85 8.60 -16.68
CA HIS A 186 11.62 7.63 -17.48
C HIS A 186 11.16 6.19 -17.24
N PHE A 187 9.87 5.98 -16.97
CA PHE A 187 9.30 4.67 -16.67
C PHE A 187 9.69 3.62 -17.73
N LEU A 188 10.46 2.61 -17.29
CA LEU A 188 10.99 1.53 -18.11
C LEU A 188 11.76 1.97 -19.37
N GLY A 189 12.28 3.20 -19.38
CA GLY A 189 13.00 3.77 -20.53
C GLY A 189 12.11 4.07 -21.74
N LEU A 190 10.78 4.12 -21.56
CA LEU A 190 9.83 4.43 -22.63
C LEU A 190 9.97 5.90 -23.07
N ALA A 191 9.73 6.17 -24.34
CA ALA A 191 10.09 7.44 -24.97
C ALA A 191 9.15 8.59 -24.59
N SER A 192 7.95 8.28 -24.10
CA SER A 192 6.96 9.29 -23.71
C SER A 192 6.02 8.82 -22.60
N ALA A 193 5.43 9.77 -21.89
CA ALA A 193 4.40 9.49 -20.89
C ALA A 193 3.16 8.79 -21.48
N ALA A 194 2.82 9.08 -22.75
CA ALA A 194 1.71 8.44 -23.45
C ALA A 194 1.99 6.96 -23.73
N GLU A 195 3.21 6.63 -24.16
CA GLU A 195 3.66 5.25 -24.35
C GLU A 195 3.71 4.47 -23.03
N ALA A 196 4.20 5.11 -21.96
CA ALA A 196 4.21 4.54 -20.61
C ALA A 196 2.80 4.21 -20.14
N ARG A 197 1.86 5.14 -20.28
CA ARG A 197 0.44 4.94 -19.96
C ARG A 197 -0.17 3.78 -20.74
N GLN A 198 -0.04 3.78 -22.06
CA GLN A 198 -0.62 2.73 -22.91
C GLN A 198 -0.04 1.35 -22.57
N THR A 199 1.27 1.30 -22.26
CA THR A 199 1.94 0.06 -21.87
C THR A 199 1.44 -0.42 -20.52
N TRP A 200 1.27 0.47 -19.55
CA TRP A 200 0.65 0.16 -18.25
C TRP A 200 -0.76 -0.40 -18.42
N GLU A 201 -1.66 0.38 -19.03
CA GLU A 201 -3.08 0.01 -19.19
C GLU A 201 -3.23 -1.35 -19.87
N ARG A 202 -2.49 -1.59 -20.97
CA ARG A 202 -2.56 -2.87 -21.71
C ARG A 202 -2.08 -4.04 -20.87
N THR A 203 -0.94 -3.92 -20.20
CA THR A 203 -0.38 -5.02 -19.39
C THR A 203 -1.27 -5.33 -18.18
N TRP A 204 -1.73 -4.31 -17.47
CA TRP A 204 -2.58 -4.48 -16.30
C TRP A 204 -3.97 -5.00 -16.64
N ALA A 205 -4.61 -4.50 -17.71
CA ALA A 205 -5.90 -5.00 -18.16
C ALA A 205 -5.84 -6.48 -18.58
N SER A 206 -4.79 -6.87 -19.31
CA SER A 206 -4.59 -8.26 -19.71
C SER A 206 -4.35 -9.16 -18.50
N ALA A 207 -3.54 -8.73 -17.53
CA ALA A 207 -3.27 -9.48 -16.31
C ALA A 207 -4.51 -9.62 -15.42
N PHE A 208 -5.29 -8.54 -15.26
CA PHE A 208 -6.53 -8.55 -14.49
C PHE A 208 -7.56 -9.51 -15.08
N ALA A 209 -7.76 -9.48 -16.40
CA ALA A 209 -8.67 -10.41 -17.07
C ALA A 209 -8.22 -11.88 -16.91
N ALA A 210 -6.91 -12.15 -17.05
CA ALA A 210 -6.36 -13.49 -16.83
C ALA A 210 -6.55 -13.96 -15.38
N PHE A 211 -6.34 -13.07 -14.41
CA PHE A 211 -6.56 -13.35 -12.99
C PHE A 211 -8.02 -13.68 -12.70
N GLY A 212 -8.96 -12.86 -13.18
CA GLY A 212 -10.40 -13.11 -13.04
C GLY A 212 -10.83 -14.44 -13.64
N HIS A 213 -10.30 -14.82 -14.80
CA HIS A 213 -10.55 -16.15 -15.38
C HIS A 213 -9.99 -17.29 -14.52
N ALA A 214 -8.80 -17.15 -13.95
CA ALA A 214 -8.21 -18.16 -13.08
C ALA A 214 -9.03 -18.35 -11.79
N ILE A 215 -9.49 -17.26 -11.17
CA ILE A 215 -10.41 -17.30 -10.03
C ILE A 215 -11.72 -17.99 -10.39
N ALA A 216 -12.33 -17.64 -11.53
CA ALA A 216 -13.57 -18.25 -11.97
C ALA A 216 -13.41 -19.76 -12.23
N LYS A 217 -12.27 -20.18 -12.78
CA LYS A 217 -11.97 -21.60 -12.99
C LYS A 217 -11.80 -22.36 -11.68
N SER A 218 -11.09 -21.78 -10.71
CA SER A 218 -10.95 -22.38 -9.39
C SER A 218 -12.31 -22.58 -8.70
N GLN A 219 -13.16 -21.55 -8.73
CA GLN A 219 -14.48 -21.59 -8.07
C GLN A 219 -15.48 -22.52 -8.78
N ARG A 220 -15.48 -22.58 -10.11
CA ARG A 220 -16.47 -23.34 -10.89
C ARG A 220 -16.06 -24.78 -11.19
N PHE A 221 -14.76 -25.01 -11.36
CA PHE A 221 -14.23 -26.28 -11.84
C PHE A 221 -13.26 -26.93 -10.85
N GLY A 222 -13.00 -26.31 -9.70
CA GLY A 222 -12.11 -26.86 -8.68
C GLY A 222 -10.63 -26.86 -9.09
N GLU A 223 -10.25 -26.06 -10.09
CA GLU A 223 -8.83 -25.84 -10.41
C GLU A 223 -8.10 -25.21 -9.21
N PRO A 224 -6.77 -25.43 -9.07
CA PRO A 224 -5.99 -24.78 -8.02
C PRO A 224 -6.21 -23.27 -8.02
N ALA A 225 -6.48 -22.70 -6.85
CA ALA A 225 -6.60 -21.26 -6.71
C ALA A 225 -5.26 -20.58 -7.05
N PRO A 226 -5.28 -19.42 -7.72
CA PRO A 226 -4.12 -18.56 -7.81
C PRO A 226 -3.53 -18.29 -6.41
N TRP A 227 -2.21 -18.15 -6.34
CA TRP A 227 -1.54 -17.81 -5.07
C TRP A 227 -1.88 -16.39 -4.61
N LEU A 228 -1.98 -15.45 -5.55
CA LEU A 228 -2.38 -14.07 -5.29
C LEU A 228 -3.81 -14.00 -4.74
N ASP A 229 -4.06 -13.15 -3.75
CA ASP A 229 -5.36 -13.07 -3.08
C ASP A 229 -6.50 -12.73 -4.06
N SER A 230 -7.54 -13.57 -4.04
CA SER A 230 -8.76 -13.43 -4.84
C SER A 230 -9.46 -12.08 -4.69
N TYR A 231 -9.23 -11.35 -3.59
CA TYR A 231 -9.74 -10.00 -3.39
C TYR A 231 -9.28 -9.04 -4.51
N GLY A 232 -8.10 -9.27 -5.08
CA GLY A 232 -7.61 -8.51 -6.23
C GLY A 232 -8.51 -8.63 -7.47
N ALA A 233 -9.39 -9.63 -7.58
CA ALA A 233 -10.29 -9.79 -8.73
C ALA A 233 -11.54 -8.90 -8.65
N THR A 234 -11.72 -8.14 -7.55
CA THR A 234 -12.91 -7.32 -7.31
C THR A 234 -12.94 -6.03 -8.14
N ALA A 235 -11.78 -5.40 -8.34
CA ALA A 235 -11.63 -4.20 -9.16
C ALA A 235 -10.17 -4.01 -9.61
N PRO A 236 -9.90 -3.27 -10.70
CA PRO A 236 -8.52 -2.98 -11.13
C PRO A 236 -7.65 -2.30 -10.06
N ALA A 237 -8.22 -1.40 -9.27
CA ALA A 237 -7.52 -0.75 -8.16
C ALA A 237 -7.11 -1.75 -7.07
N GLU A 238 -7.99 -2.69 -6.74
CA GLU A 238 -7.75 -3.75 -5.76
C GLU A 238 -6.72 -4.75 -6.28
N PHE A 239 -6.77 -5.08 -7.57
CA PHE A 239 -5.74 -5.87 -8.23
C PHE A 239 -4.36 -5.23 -8.13
N PHE A 240 -4.28 -3.91 -8.35
CA PHE A 240 -3.04 -3.14 -8.19
C PHE A 240 -2.52 -3.20 -6.76
N ALA A 241 -3.38 -2.97 -5.76
CA ALA A 241 -2.99 -2.99 -4.36
C ALA A 241 -2.52 -4.39 -3.92
N VAL A 242 -3.26 -5.44 -4.26
CA VAL A 242 -2.90 -6.85 -3.98
C VAL A 242 -1.60 -7.27 -4.68
N ALA A 243 -1.39 -6.86 -5.93
CA ALA A 243 -0.13 -7.09 -6.63
C ALA A 243 1.05 -6.37 -5.94
N CYS A 244 0.82 -5.16 -5.42
CA CYS A 244 1.84 -4.45 -4.64
C CYS A 244 2.17 -5.15 -3.33
N GLU A 245 1.18 -5.67 -2.60
CA GLU A 245 1.42 -6.48 -1.40
C GLU A 245 2.38 -7.62 -1.73
N ALA A 246 2.05 -8.43 -2.75
CA ALA A 246 2.85 -9.58 -3.15
C ALA A 246 4.26 -9.16 -3.60
N PHE A 247 4.37 -8.08 -4.38
CA PHE A 247 5.65 -7.54 -4.82
C PHE A 247 6.58 -7.14 -3.67
N PHE A 248 6.05 -6.54 -2.60
CA PHE A 248 6.87 -6.09 -1.47
C PHE A 248 7.08 -7.17 -0.41
N VAL A 249 6.09 -8.03 -0.19
CA VAL A 249 6.11 -9.04 0.87
C VAL A 249 6.82 -10.31 0.41
N ASN A 250 6.57 -10.77 -0.82
CA ASN A 250 7.19 -11.99 -1.36
C ASN A 250 7.48 -11.84 -2.86
N ARG A 251 8.42 -10.94 -3.18
CA ARG A 251 8.83 -10.65 -4.56
C ARG A 251 9.31 -11.88 -5.32
N SER A 252 9.94 -12.84 -4.65
CA SER A 252 10.43 -14.07 -5.27
C SER A 252 9.31 -14.91 -5.88
N GLN A 253 8.21 -15.11 -5.14
CA GLN A 253 7.05 -15.82 -5.66
C GLN A 253 6.32 -14.97 -6.69
N PHE A 254 6.14 -13.67 -6.41
CA PHE A 254 5.46 -12.75 -7.31
C PHE A 254 6.15 -12.66 -8.68
N ALA A 255 7.48 -12.59 -8.74
CA ALA A 255 8.23 -12.53 -9.99
C ALA A 255 8.18 -13.84 -10.81
N GLN A 256 7.97 -14.99 -10.14
CA GLN A 256 7.80 -16.27 -10.82
C GLN A 256 6.42 -16.37 -11.48
N GLU A 257 5.36 -15.95 -10.78
CA GLU A 257 3.99 -16.03 -11.29
C GLU A 257 3.60 -14.85 -12.19
N TRP A 258 4.11 -13.66 -11.92
CA TRP A 258 3.73 -12.41 -12.58
C TRP A 258 4.96 -11.62 -13.07
N PRO A 259 5.85 -12.21 -13.88
CA PRO A 259 7.12 -11.58 -14.28
C PRO A 259 6.94 -10.24 -15.01
N GLN A 260 5.87 -10.10 -15.79
CA GLN A 260 5.55 -8.83 -16.45
C GLN A 260 5.14 -7.75 -15.44
N LEU A 261 4.33 -8.09 -14.44
CA LEU A 261 3.94 -7.13 -13.39
C LEU A 261 5.10 -6.83 -12.45
N ASP A 262 5.98 -7.78 -12.14
CA ASP A 262 7.21 -7.50 -11.39
C ASP A 262 8.05 -6.41 -12.07
N ARG A 263 8.23 -6.50 -13.40
CA ARG A 263 8.95 -5.48 -14.16
C ARG A 263 8.24 -4.12 -14.08
N MET A 264 6.90 -4.09 -14.22
CA MET A 264 6.11 -2.85 -14.14
C MET A 264 6.22 -2.21 -12.76
N LEU A 265 6.08 -2.99 -11.69
CA LEU A 265 6.17 -2.51 -10.31
C LEU A 265 7.61 -2.12 -9.93
N ALA A 266 8.63 -2.82 -10.44
CA ALA A 266 10.02 -2.41 -10.31
C ALA A 266 10.26 -1.05 -10.99
N GLY A 267 9.73 -0.85 -12.21
CA GLY A 267 9.80 0.44 -12.89
C GLY A 267 9.09 1.57 -12.14
N LEU A 268 7.99 1.26 -11.44
CA LEU A 268 7.24 2.22 -10.65
C LEU A 268 7.96 2.60 -9.35
N PHE A 269 8.36 1.59 -8.57
CA PHE A 269 8.84 1.77 -7.19
C PHE A 269 10.34 1.90 -7.07
N ARG A 270 11.11 1.52 -8.09
CA ARG A 270 12.58 1.61 -8.14
C ARG A 270 13.04 2.43 -9.36
N PRO A 271 12.55 3.66 -9.55
CA PRO A 271 12.85 4.45 -10.75
C PRO A 271 14.35 4.75 -10.92
N ASP A 272 15.10 4.77 -9.81
CA ASP A 272 16.53 5.12 -9.81
C ASP A 272 17.46 3.89 -9.89
N ALA A 273 16.89 2.66 -9.92
CA ALA A 273 17.67 1.45 -10.11
C ALA A 273 18.11 1.33 -11.58
N ARG A 274 19.38 1.62 -11.83
CA ARG A 274 20.06 1.29 -13.09
C ARG A 274 20.72 -0.08 -13.01
#